data_AF-A0A6M0G0Q7-F1
#
_entry.id   AF-A0A6M0G0Q7-F1
#
_cell.length_a   1.000
_cell.length_b   1.000
_cell.length_c   1.000
_cell.angle_alpha   90.00
_cell.angle_beta   90.00
_cell.angle_gamma   90.00
#
_symmetry.space_group_name_H-M   'P 1'
#
loop_
_entity.id
_entity.type
_entity.pdbx_description
1 polymer ?
#
loop_
_entity_poly.entity_id
_entity_poly.type
_entity_poly.pdbx_seq_one_letter_code
_entity_poly.pdbx_strand_id
1 'polypeptide(L)'
;MSSGQNAEGLSDLFTDFVQQVTQKADNPRRVMQEVRRWTADQLFLSDLLCKLILVHQDFVPNGQEEFLVEQIVQENIIKDWETNHNVSAHFQKVIQTILEDNQRDAVLNLYWQILQRGQVSVNSSQEQEKLVQSGLVKRENGKLKVGNAIYESIFNSEWVEQQSPNIAQPTSTTSYTMKNNQTTFFNVLSIVALVLIVVAPIARMFFLQPEKNPVGDPNRTPTSESTSSLSDTDIESLHKKWLDKGKSHAKNGDWLEMWNEFCRIPQEGSIYFDDAESKLDQWIELYEKDIQVSLNTFWEQGNKSCPVAETILDSSPIKK
;
A
#
# COMPACT_ATOMS: atom_id res chain seq x y z
N MET A 1 -25.87 -23.91 -16.02
CA MET A 1 -27.16 -23.22 -15.79
C MET A 1 -27.05 -22.00 -14.85
N SER A 2 -25.98 -21.82 -14.08
CA SER A 2 -25.87 -20.75 -13.06
C SER A 2 -25.46 -19.35 -13.57
N SER A 3 -24.72 -19.22 -14.67
CA SER A 3 -24.23 -17.90 -15.12
C SER A 3 -25.33 -17.00 -15.70
N GLY A 4 -26.30 -17.57 -16.42
CA GLY A 4 -27.41 -16.82 -17.04
C GLY A 4 -28.41 -16.28 -16.02
N GLN A 5 -28.79 -17.08 -15.03
CA GLN A 5 -29.73 -16.67 -13.98
C GLN A 5 -29.15 -15.61 -13.04
N ASN A 6 -27.84 -15.68 -12.77
CA ASN A 6 -27.16 -14.67 -11.97
C ASN A 6 -27.04 -13.33 -12.72
N ALA A 7 -26.83 -13.36 -14.03
CA ALA A 7 -26.76 -12.15 -14.86
C ALA A 7 -28.13 -11.45 -15.00
N GLU A 8 -29.20 -12.22 -15.16
CA GLU A 8 -30.58 -11.71 -15.19
C GLU A 8 -30.95 -11.09 -13.84
N GLY A 9 -30.69 -11.78 -12.72
CA GLY A 9 -30.95 -11.25 -11.38
C GLY A 9 -30.17 -9.97 -11.04
N LEU A 10 -28.92 -9.84 -11.48
CA LEU A 10 -28.14 -8.59 -11.33
C LEU A 10 -28.70 -7.45 -12.17
N SER A 11 -29.16 -7.74 -13.39
CA SER A 11 -29.75 -6.74 -14.27
C SER A 11 -31.04 -6.18 -13.67
N ASP A 12 -31.91 -7.05 -13.17
CA ASP A 12 -33.17 -6.67 -12.53
C ASP A 12 -32.92 -5.85 -11.26
N LEU A 13 -32.00 -6.31 -10.40
CA LEU A 13 -31.57 -5.60 -9.20
C LEU A 13 -31.14 -4.16 -9.51
N PHE A 14 -30.23 -3.98 -10.47
CA PHE A 14 -29.72 -2.64 -10.78
C PHE A 14 -30.76 -1.75 -11.46
N THR A 15 -31.67 -2.33 -12.24
CA THR A 15 -32.75 -1.57 -12.87
C THR A 15 -33.70 -1.01 -11.82
N ASP A 16 -34.12 -1.85 -10.88
CA ASP A 16 -34.97 -1.45 -9.75
C ASP A 16 -34.27 -0.43 -8.84
N PHE A 17 -33.01 -0.69 -8.48
CA PHE A 17 -32.21 0.23 -7.66
C PHE A 17 -32.09 1.63 -8.29
N VAL A 18 -31.77 1.73 -9.59
CA VAL A 18 -31.64 3.02 -10.28
C VAL A 18 -32.97 3.78 -10.26
N GLN A 19 -34.10 3.09 -10.44
CA GLN A 19 -35.42 3.71 -10.36
C GLN A 19 -35.69 4.29 -8.96
N GLN A 20 -35.38 3.54 -7.90
CA GLN A 20 -35.60 3.97 -6.53
C GLN A 20 -34.67 5.11 -6.11
N VAL A 21 -33.38 5.03 -6.43
CA VAL A 21 -32.38 6.02 -6.03
C VAL A 21 -32.53 7.35 -6.81
N THR A 22 -33.29 7.36 -7.91
CA THR A 22 -33.64 8.60 -8.65
C THR A 22 -34.33 9.66 -7.79
N GLN A 23 -35.02 9.24 -6.73
CA GLN A 23 -35.66 10.17 -5.80
C GLN A 23 -34.72 10.69 -4.71
N LYS A 24 -33.50 10.16 -4.63
CA LYS A 24 -32.55 10.39 -3.52
C LYS A 24 -31.16 10.81 -3.97
N ALA A 25 -30.92 10.94 -5.27
CA ALA A 25 -29.62 11.30 -5.81
C ALA A 25 -29.75 12.15 -7.07
N ASP A 26 -28.91 13.17 -7.21
CA ASP A 26 -28.83 13.95 -8.45
C ASP A 26 -28.34 13.10 -9.63
N ASN A 27 -27.45 12.14 -9.36
CA ASN A 27 -26.90 11.24 -10.38
C ASN A 27 -27.00 9.75 -9.98
N PRO A 28 -28.18 9.13 -10.15
CA PRO A 28 -28.42 7.72 -9.85
C PRO A 28 -27.45 6.75 -10.52
N ARG A 29 -27.01 7.09 -11.74
CA ARG A 29 -26.08 6.27 -12.52
C ARG A 29 -24.68 6.27 -11.91
N ARG A 30 -24.21 7.41 -11.38
CA ARG A 30 -22.94 7.46 -10.65
C ARG A 30 -22.99 6.66 -9.36
N VAL A 31 -24.08 6.78 -8.60
CA VAL A 31 -24.27 5.95 -7.38
C VAL A 31 -24.19 4.46 -7.74
N MET A 32 -24.87 4.03 -8.80
CA MET A 32 -24.76 2.65 -9.28
C MET A 32 -23.32 2.28 -9.70
N GLN A 33 -22.58 3.17 -10.36
CA GLN A 33 -21.18 2.91 -10.71
C GLN A 33 -20.31 2.68 -9.47
N GLU A 34 -20.52 3.45 -8.40
CA GLU A 34 -19.81 3.25 -7.13
C GLU A 34 -20.18 1.93 -6.46
N VAL A 35 -21.46 1.53 -6.50
CA VAL A 35 -21.87 0.18 -6.05
C VAL A 35 -21.10 -0.90 -6.81
N ARG A 36 -20.99 -0.77 -8.14
CA ARG A 36 -20.22 -1.74 -8.96
C ARG A 36 -18.73 -1.68 -8.67
N ARG A 37 -18.17 -0.50 -8.40
CA ARG A 37 -16.75 -0.35 -8.03
C ARG A 37 -16.44 -1.12 -6.74
N TRP A 38 -17.30 -1.01 -5.73
CA TRP A 38 -17.11 -1.67 -4.45
C TRP A 38 -17.38 -3.18 -4.49
N THR A 39 -18.40 -3.62 -5.21
CA THR A 39 -18.93 -5.00 -5.14
C THR A 39 -18.52 -5.86 -6.33
N ALA A 40 -18.05 -5.23 -7.41
CA ALA A 40 -17.73 -5.82 -8.68
C ALA A 40 -18.82 -6.76 -9.24
N ASP A 41 -20.07 -6.32 -9.13
CA ASP A 41 -21.29 -7.03 -9.54
C ASP A 41 -21.49 -8.38 -8.82
N GLN A 42 -20.90 -8.57 -7.64
CA GLN A 42 -21.24 -9.74 -6.83
C GLN A 42 -22.64 -9.57 -6.26
N LEU A 43 -23.58 -10.44 -6.65
CA LEU A 43 -25.01 -10.30 -6.36
C LEU A 43 -25.33 -10.01 -4.89
N PHE A 44 -24.78 -10.78 -3.95
CA PHE A 44 -25.03 -10.57 -2.52
C PHE A 44 -24.60 -9.18 -2.04
N LEU A 45 -23.35 -8.78 -2.32
CA LEU A 45 -22.83 -7.48 -1.89
C LEU A 45 -23.51 -6.31 -2.64
N SER A 46 -23.85 -6.51 -3.91
CA SER A 46 -24.57 -5.52 -4.72
C SER A 46 -25.96 -5.25 -4.14
N ASP A 47 -26.72 -6.31 -3.85
CA ASP A 47 -28.06 -6.21 -3.27
C ASP A 47 -28.02 -5.55 -1.88
N LEU A 48 -27.09 -5.97 -1.03
CA LEU A 48 -26.91 -5.38 0.29
C LEU A 48 -26.57 -3.88 0.21
N LEU A 49 -25.57 -3.50 -0.59
CA LEU A 49 -25.14 -2.11 -0.67
C LEU A 49 -26.23 -1.22 -1.27
N CYS A 50 -26.95 -1.70 -2.29
CA CYS A 50 -28.14 -1.01 -2.81
C CYS A 50 -29.18 -0.76 -1.71
N LYS A 51 -29.50 -1.76 -0.90
CA LYS A 51 -30.44 -1.61 0.24
C LYS A 51 -29.96 -0.61 1.28
N LEU A 52 -28.68 -0.66 1.64
CA LEU A 52 -28.09 0.27 2.61
C LEU A 52 -28.18 1.72 2.12
N ILE A 53 -27.88 1.97 0.83
CA ILE A 53 -28.03 3.30 0.21
C ILE A 53 -29.48 3.78 0.22
N LEU A 54 -30.45 2.89 -0.06
CA LEU A 54 -31.86 3.26 -0.07
C LEU A 54 -32.40 3.59 1.33
N VAL A 55 -31.87 2.97 2.40
CA VAL A 55 -32.26 3.24 3.78
C VAL A 55 -31.52 4.45 4.37
N HIS A 56 -30.32 4.77 3.89
CA HIS A 56 -29.55 5.93 4.32
C HIS A 56 -30.34 7.23 4.15
N GLN A 57 -30.40 8.10 5.15
CA GLN A 57 -31.35 9.22 5.14
C GLN A 57 -30.95 10.35 4.18
N ASP A 58 -29.65 10.52 3.95
CA ASP A 58 -29.14 11.65 3.21
C ASP A 58 -29.46 11.56 1.71
N PHE A 59 -29.85 12.70 1.15
CA PHE A 59 -29.85 12.90 -0.30
C PHE A 59 -28.41 12.91 -0.79
N VAL A 60 -28.15 12.35 -1.97
CA VAL A 60 -26.82 12.27 -2.59
C VAL A 60 -26.66 13.39 -3.61
N PRO A 61 -25.96 14.50 -3.29
CA PRO A 61 -25.75 15.58 -4.22
C PRO A 61 -24.77 15.18 -5.33
N ASN A 62 -24.87 15.85 -6.47
CA ASN A 62 -23.93 15.68 -7.57
C ASN A 62 -22.48 15.90 -7.10
N GLY A 63 -21.61 14.92 -7.34
CA GLY A 63 -20.19 14.98 -6.98
C GLY A 63 -19.86 14.42 -5.59
N GLN A 64 -20.85 14.00 -4.80
CA GLN A 64 -20.61 13.33 -3.51
C GLN A 64 -20.96 11.84 -3.53
N GLU A 65 -21.28 11.27 -4.70
CA GLU A 65 -21.72 9.88 -4.80
C GLU A 65 -20.67 8.90 -4.28
N GLU A 66 -19.40 9.11 -4.66
CA GLU A 66 -18.27 8.30 -4.22
C GLU A 66 -18.09 8.35 -2.70
N PHE A 67 -18.03 9.56 -2.14
CA PHE A 67 -17.83 9.78 -0.71
C PHE A 67 -18.94 9.12 0.12
N LEU A 68 -20.21 9.35 -0.25
CA LEU A 68 -21.34 8.82 0.51
C LEU A 68 -21.42 7.29 0.40
N VAL A 69 -21.19 6.72 -0.78
CA VAL A 69 -21.18 5.25 -0.93
C VAL A 69 -20.02 4.63 -0.16
N GLU A 70 -18.82 5.24 -0.22
CA GLU A 70 -17.68 4.80 0.59
C GLU A 70 -17.99 4.87 2.08
N GLN A 71 -18.55 5.98 2.57
CA GLN A 71 -18.94 6.10 3.98
C GLN A 71 -19.89 4.98 4.40
N ILE A 72 -20.94 4.71 3.61
CA ILE A 72 -21.89 3.63 3.89
C ILE A 72 -21.18 2.28 3.94
N VAL A 73 -20.29 1.99 2.99
CA VAL A 73 -19.52 0.73 2.95
C VAL A 73 -18.63 0.61 4.19
N GLN A 74 -17.90 1.67 4.55
CA GLN A 74 -17.02 1.66 5.72
C GLN A 74 -17.82 1.42 7.00
N GLU A 75 -18.92 2.13 7.21
CA GLU A 75 -19.69 2.09 8.45
C GLU A 75 -20.56 0.84 8.60
N ASN A 76 -21.09 0.30 7.49
CA ASN A 76 -22.13 -0.73 7.53
C ASN A 76 -21.68 -2.09 6.97
N ILE A 77 -20.51 -2.18 6.35
CA ILE A 77 -20.01 -3.44 5.76
C ILE A 77 -18.63 -3.80 6.30
N ILE A 78 -17.68 -2.85 6.31
CA ILE A 78 -16.27 -3.12 6.65
C ILE A 78 -16.04 -3.03 8.16
N LYS A 79 -16.47 -1.94 8.80
CA LYS A 79 -16.29 -1.74 10.23
C LYS A 79 -17.09 -2.79 11.01
N ASP A 80 -16.42 -3.41 11.98
CA ASP A 80 -16.99 -4.39 12.90
C ASP A 80 -17.74 -5.54 12.19
N TRP A 81 -17.30 -5.89 10.97
CA TRP A 81 -17.99 -6.84 10.08
C TRP A 81 -18.19 -8.22 10.74
N GLU A 82 -17.30 -8.63 11.65
CA GLU A 82 -17.41 -9.89 12.39
C GLU A 82 -18.69 -9.96 13.23
N THR A 83 -19.14 -8.81 13.75
CA THR A 83 -20.31 -8.71 14.64
C THR A 83 -21.58 -8.27 13.91
N ASN A 84 -21.45 -7.82 12.67
CA ASN A 84 -22.56 -7.32 11.88
C ASN A 84 -23.37 -8.47 11.25
N HIS A 85 -24.57 -8.71 11.79
CA HIS A 85 -25.48 -9.78 11.36
C HIS A 85 -25.85 -9.79 9.86
N ASN A 86 -25.76 -8.65 9.18
CA ASN A 86 -26.10 -8.55 7.76
C ASN A 86 -25.00 -9.14 6.84
N VAL A 87 -23.75 -9.15 7.30
CA VAL A 87 -22.58 -9.50 6.46
C VAL A 87 -21.71 -10.62 7.04
N SER A 88 -21.72 -10.82 8.35
CA SER A 88 -20.80 -11.73 9.03
C SER A 88 -20.92 -13.16 8.49
N ALA A 89 -22.15 -13.67 8.30
CA ALA A 89 -22.37 -15.02 7.75
C ALA A 89 -21.77 -15.21 6.35
N HIS A 90 -21.83 -14.17 5.50
CA HIS A 90 -21.25 -14.20 4.17
C HIS A 90 -19.73 -14.25 4.22
N PHE A 91 -19.09 -13.36 4.99
CA PHE A 91 -17.64 -13.33 5.12
C PHE A 91 -17.09 -14.56 5.85
N GLN A 92 -17.77 -15.07 6.88
CA GLN A 92 -17.40 -16.31 7.56
C GLN A 92 -17.42 -17.51 6.62
N LYS A 93 -18.35 -17.56 5.65
CA LYS A 93 -18.33 -18.60 4.62
C LYS A 93 -17.10 -18.51 3.74
N VAL A 94 -16.68 -17.30 3.35
CA VAL A 94 -15.43 -17.10 2.58
C VAL A 94 -14.25 -17.61 3.39
N ILE A 95 -14.14 -17.21 4.67
CA ILE A 95 -13.08 -17.62 5.61
C ILE A 95 -13.05 -19.15 5.75
N GLN A 96 -14.19 -19.78 6.04
CA GLN A 96 -14.28 -21.22 6.20
C GLN A 96 -13.80 -21.94 4.94
N THR A 97 -14.14 -21.42 3.76
CA THR A 97 -13.71 -22.01 2.48
C THR A 97 -12.21 -21.92 2.30
N ILE A 98 -11.54 -20.83 2.71
CA ILE A 98 -10.09 -20.66 2.49
C ILE A 98 -9.23 -21.29 3.60
N LEU A 99 -9.76 -21.41 4.82
CA LEU A 99 -9.02 -21.89 5.99
C LEU A 99 -9.12 -23.40 6.24
N GLU A 100 -9.70 -24.20 5.34
CA GLU A 100 -9.73 -25.66 5.57
C GLU A 100 -8.31 -26.25 5.63
N ASP A 101 -8.06 -27.05 6.67
CA ASP A 101 -6.72 -27.39 7.18
C ASP A 101 -5.75 -28.02 6.17
N ASN A 102 -6.24 -28.79 5.20
CA ASN A 102 -5.37 -29.55 4.29
C ASN A 102 -4.60 -28.67 3.28
N GLN A 103 -5.04 -27.43 3.04
CA GLN A 103 -4.45 -26.52 2.05
C GLN A 103 -4.34 -25.07 2.55
N ARG A 104 -4.67 -24.82 3.82
CA ARG A 104 -4.73 -23.48 4.41
C ARG A 104 -3.52 -22.61 4.07
N ASP A 105 -2.30 -23.07 4.40
CA ASP A 105 -1.09 -22.26 4.22
C ASP A 105 -0.80 -21.98 2.74
N ALA A 106 -1.03 -22.96 1.86
CA ALA A 106 -0.83 -22.79 0.42
C ALA A 106 -1.85 -21.81 -0.19
N VAL A 107 -3.11 -21.88 0.24
CA VAL A 107 -4.18 -20.96 -0.16
C VAL A 107 -3.90 -19.54 0.34
N LEU A 108 -3.55 -19.38 1.61
CA LEU A 108 -3.24 -18.08 2.19
C LEU A 108 -1.98 -17.47 1.56
N ASN A 109 -0.95 -18.26 1.27
CA ASN A 109 0.27 -17.76 0.61
C ASN A 109 -0.03 -17.31 -0.84
N LEU A 110 -0.83 -18.08 -1.57
CA LEU A 110 -1.28 -17.68 -2.90
C LEU A 110 -2.11 -16.39 -2.85
N TYR A 111 -3.02 -16.27 -1.89
CA TYR A 111 -3.83 -15.06 -1.72
C TYR A 111 -2.97 -13.85 -1.34
N TRP A 112 -2.00 -14.02 -0.44
CA TRP A 112 -1.00 -13.00 -0.13
C TRP A 112 -0.27 -12.54 -1.40
N GLN A 113 0.20 -13.46 -2.24
CA GLN A 113 0.83 -13.09 -3.53
C GLN A 113 -0.10 -12.30 -4.46
N ILE A 114 -1.41 -12.56 -4.43
CA ILE A 114 -2.40 -11.80 -5.20
C ILE A 114 -2.52 -10.37 -4.65
N LEU A 115 -2.57 -10.20 -3.32
CA LEU A 115 -2.59 -8.88 -2.69
C LEU A 115 -1.33 -8.07 -3.03
N GLN A 116 -0.15 -8.69 -2.95
CA GLN A 116 1.13 -8.02 -3.19
C GLN A 116 1.33 -7.62 -4.66
N ARG A 117 0.91 -8.48 -5.60
CA ARG A 117 1.15 -8.28 -7.04
C ARG A 117 -0.04 -7.68 -7.77
N GLY A 118 -1.16 -7.49 -7.08
CA GLY A 118 -2.49 -7.20 -7.64
C GLY A 118 -3.12 -8.35 -8.43
N GLN A 119 -2.30 -9.23 -9.03
CA GLN A 119 -2.78 -10.37 -9.81
C GLN A 119 -1.72 -11.47 -9.99
N VAL A 120 -2.17 -12.69 -10.27
CA VAL A 120 -1.31 -13.84 -10.63
C VAL A 120 -1.84 -14.57 -11.86
N SER A 121 -0.97 -15.26 -12.60
CA SER A 121 -1.40 -16.07 -13.76
C SER A 121 -2.24 -17.27 -13.34
N VAL A 122 -3.30 -17.55 -14.08
CA VAL A 122 -4.07 -18.79 -13.92
C VAL A 122 -3.20 -19.99 -14.28
N ASN A 123 -3.10 -20.95 -13.37
CA ASN A 123 -2.47 -22.26 -13.57
C ASN A 123 -3.37 -23.42 -13.15
N SER A 124 -4.59 -23.14 -12.68
CA SER A 124 -5.59 -24.13 -12.24
C SER A 124 -5.08 -25.10 -11.17
N SER A 125 -4.17 -24.64 -10.30
CA SER A 125 -3.80 -25.38 -9.09
C SER A 125 -4.99 -25.51 -8.14
N GLN A 126 -4.93 -26.47 -7.21
CA GLN A 126 -6.03 -26.68 -6.27
C GLN A 126 -6.27 -25.45 -5.37
N GLU A 127 -5.22 -24.74 -5.01
CA GLU A 127 -5.29 -23.49 -4.24
C GLU A 127 -5.99 -22.39 -5.04
N GLN A 128 -5.73 -22.29 -6.35
CA GLN A 128 -6.41 -21.36 -7.23
C GLN A 128 -7.91 -21.68 -7.35
N GLU A 129 -8.26 -22.96 -7.54
CA GLU A 129 -9.66 -23.35 -7.59
C GLU A 129 -10.38 -23.07 -6.28
N LYS A 130 -9.72 -23.31 -5.14
CA LYS A 130 -10.29 -23.04 -3.81
C LYS A 130 -10.53 -21.55 -3.57
N LEU A 131 -9.58 -20.67 -3.93
CA LEU A 131 -9.77 -19.23 -3.86
C LEU A 131 -10.89 -18.74 -4.79
N VAL A 132 -11.03 -19.34 -5.97
CA VAL A 132 -12.13 -19.00 -6.89
C VAL A 132 -13.48 -19.48 -6.34
N GLN A 133 -13.53 -20.67 -5.75
CA GLN A 133 -14.73 -21.24 -5.14
C GLN A 133 -15.20 -20.45 -3.91
N SER A 134 -14.28 -19.89 -3.13
CA SER A 134 -14.65 -18.99 -2.02
C SER A 134 -15.24 -17.67 -2.52
N GLY A 135 -15.04 -17.32 -3.79
CA GLY A 135 -15.43 -16.04 -4.38
C GLY A 135 -14.52 -14.88 -4.00
N LEU A 136 -13.49 -15.12 -3.17
CA LEU A 136 -12.53 -14.11 -2.73
C LEU A 136 -11.72 -13.54 -3.90
N VAL A 137 -11.43 -14.37 -4.90
CA VAL A 137 -10.75 -13.97 -6.13
C VAL A 137 -11.61 -14.31 -7.34
N LYS A 138 -11.38 -13.62 -8.46
CA LYS A 138 -12.02 -13.91 -9.74
C LYS A 138 -11.01 -14.09 -10.85
N ARG A 139 -11.40 -14.88 -11.85
CA ARG A 139 -10.68 -15.03 -13.11
C ARG A 139 -11.06 -13.89 -14.05
N GLU A 140 -10.08 -13.14 -14.52
CA GLU A 140 -10.26 -12.12 -15.54
C GLU A 140 -9.03 -12.09 -16.45
N ASN A 141 -9.22 -12.15 -17.76
CA ASN A 141 -8.14 -12.05 -18.76
C ASN A 141 -6.95 -13.01 -18.50
N GLY A 142 -7.24 -14.25 -18.07
CA GLY A 142 -6.21 -15.26 -17.77
C GLY A 142 -5.42 -15.01 -16.47
N LYS A 143 -5.88 -14.07 -15.64
CA LYS A 143 -5.31 -13.74 -14.33
C LYS A 143 -6.32 -13.97 -13.21
N LEU A 144 -5.80 -14.20 -12.01
CA LEU A 144 -6.56 -14.13 -10.77
C LEU A 144 -6.27 -12.80 -10.08
N LYS A 145 -7.32 -12.15 -9.60
CA LYS A 145 -7.27 -10.93 -8.80
C LYS A 145 -8.35 -10.95 -7.73
N VAL A 146 -8.24 -10.10 -6.71
CA VAL A 146 -9.27 -9.97 -5.67
C VAL A 146 -10.63 -9.68 -6.31
N GLY A 147 -11.68 -10.31 -5.78
CA GLY A 147 -13.01 -10.32 -6.37
C GLY A 147 -13.64 -8.93 -6.47
N ASN A 148 -13.47 -8.12 -5.42
CA ASN A 148 -14.00 -6.78 -5.28
C ASN A 148 -13.25 -5.99 -4.18
N ALA A 149 -13.51 -4.68 -4.08
CA ALA A 149 -12.81 -3.79 -3.14
C ALA A 149 -13.21 -4.01 -1.67
N ILE A 150 -14.43 -4.50 -1.40
CA ILE A 150 -14.86 -4.85 -0.03
C ILE A 150 -14.00 -6.00 0.51
N TYR A 151 -13.78 -7.04 -0.31
CA TYR A 151 -12.90 -8.15 0.05
C TYR A 151 -11.46 -7.73 0.23
N GLU A 152 -10.94 -6.86 -0.63
CA GLU A 152 -9.58 -6.32 -0.48
C GLU A 152 -9.43 -5.52 0.81
N SER A 153 -10.49 -4.84 1.26
CA SER A 153 -10.48 -4.07 2.51
C SER A 153 -10.51 -4.96 3.76
N ILE A 154 -11.33 -6.01 3.76
CA ILE A 154 -11.52 -6.92 4.90
C ILE A 154 -10.43 -7.99 4.96
N PHE A 155 -10.22 -8.71 3.87
CA PHE A 155 -9.23 -9.78 3.75
C PHE A 155 -7.91 -9.19 3.23
N ASN A 156 -7.42 -8.15 3.88
CA ASN A 156 -6.19 -7.47 3.50
C ASN A 156 -4.94 -8.24 4.01
N SER A 157 -3.73 -7.71 3.76
CA SER A 157 -2.48 -8.35 4.19
C SER A 157 -2.42 -8.57 5.71
N GLU A 158 -2.90 -7.62 6.51
CA GLU A 158 -2.93 -7.73 7.98
C GLU A 158 -3.84 -8.89 8.42
N TRP A 159 -4.99 -9.06 7.76
CA TRP A 159 -5.85 -10.22 8.00
C TRP A 159 -5.14 -11.54 7.66
N VAL A 160 -4.42 -11.62 6.54
CA VAL A 160 -3.68 -12.84 6.15
C VAL A 160 -2.58 -13.18 7.14
N GLU A 161 -1.85 -12.17 7.61
CA GLU A 161 -0.77 -12.32 8.60
C GLU A 161 -1.32 -12.81 9.94
N GLN A 162 -2.48 -12.30 10.39
CA GLN A 162 -3.17 -12.82 11.57
C GLN A 162 -3.55 -14.31 11.41
N GLN A 163 -3.90 -14.74 10.19
CA GLN A 163 -4.22 -16.15 9.93
C GLN A 163 -2.96 -17.02 9.78
N SER A 164 -1.82 -16.47 9.41
CA SER A 164 -0.56 -17.23 9.33
C SER A 164 0.63 -16.29 9.48
N PRO A 165 1.12 -16.10 10.72
CA PRO A 165 2.21 -15.17 11.02
C PRO A 165 3.53 -15.43 10.28
N ASN A 166 3.67 -16.60 9.64
CA ASN A 166 4.87 -16.99 8.90
C ASN A 166 4.75 -16.83 7.37
N ILE A 167 3.61 -16.39 6.82
CA ILE A 167 3.40 -16.31 5.36
C ILE A 167 4.23 -15.21 4.70
N ALA A 168 4.49 -14.12 5.41
CA ALA A 168 5.31 -13.00 4.92
C ALA A 168 6.82 -13.21 5.11
N GLN A 169 7.26 -14.32 5.74
CA GLN A 169 8.67 -14.67 5.81
C GLN A 169 9.12 -15.20 4.44
N PRO A 170 10.14 -14.61 3.77
CA PRO A 170 10.76 -15.26 2.63
C PRO A 170 11.36 -16.58 3.14
N THR A 171 10.72 -17.70 2.82
CA THR A 171 11.24 -19.03 3.14
C THR A 171 12.68 -19.13 2.63
N SER A 172 13.65 -19.03 3.55
CA SER A 172 15.04 -19.33 3.29
C SER A 172 15.19 -20.85 3.16
N THR A 173 14.62 -21.42 2.10
CA THR A 173 14.93 -22.76 1.64
C THR A 173 15.51 -22.63 0.24
N THR A 174 16.75 -22.16 0.19
CA THR A 174 17.65 -22.59 -0.87
C THR A 174 18.95 -22.98 -0.20
N SER A 175 19.13 -24.29 -0.06
CA SER A 175 20.44 -24.91 0.09
C SER A 175 21.25 -24.60 -1.18
N TYR A 176 21.83 -23.39 -1.25
CA TYR A 176 22.89 -23.12 -2.19
C TYR A 176 24.11 -23.92 -1.75
N THR A 177 24.33 -25.05 -2.42
CA THR A 177 25.65 -25.67 -2.49
C THR A 177 26.56 -24.67 -3.20
N MET A 178 27.38 -23.95 -2.45
CA MET A 178 28.48 -23.17 -3.00
C MET A 178 29.44 -24.14 -3.71
N LYS A 179 29.27 -24.30 -5.03
CA LYS A 179 30.35 -24.73 -5.90
C LYS A 179 31.39 -23.62 -5.88
N ASN A 180 32.41 -23.84 -5.06
CA ASN A 180 33.63 -23.07 -5.02
C ASN A 180 34.23 -23.00 -6.43
N ASN A 181 34.22 -21.82 -7.04
CA ASN A 181 35.12 -21.44 -8.13
C ASN A 181 35.72 -20.08 -7.76
N GLN A 182 36.83 -20.14 -7.01
CA GLN A 182 37.80 -19.07 -6.97
C GLN A 182 38.35 -18.86 -8.39
N THR A 183 37.88 -17.83 -9.09
CA THR A 183 38.69 -17.20 -10.13
C THR A 183 38.27 -15.73 -10.32
N THR A 184 39.09 -14.86 -9.71
CA THR A 184 39.46 -13.51 -10.16
C THR A 184 38.35 -12.45 -10.34
N PHE A 185 38.06 -11.70 -9.27
CA PHE A 185 37.54 -10.33 -9.32
C PHE A 185 38.50 -9.36 -8.60
N PHE A 186 39.61 -9.03 -9.24
CA PHE A 186 40.32 -7.76 -9.04
C PHE A 186 40.44 -7.13 -10.41
N ASN A 187 39.62 -6.11 -10.73
CA ASN A 187 39.87 -5.09 -11.77
C ASN A 187 38.66 -4.13 -11.95
N VAL A 188 38.15 -3.50 -10.89
CA VAL A 188 37.20 -2.36 -11.03
C VAL A 188 37.64 -1.13 -10.22
N LEU A 189 38.92 -1.05 -9.82
CA LEU A 189 39.47 0.14 -9.14
C LEU A 189 40.41 0.99 -10.02
N SER A 190 40.41 0.81 -11.35
CA SER A 190 41.36 1.53 -12.23
C SER A 190 40.72 2.32 -13.39
N ILE A 191 39.39 2.36 -13.51
CA ILE A 191 38.74 3.13 -14.60
C ILE A 191 38.23 4.51 -14.14
N VAL A 192 38.14 4.76 -12.82
CA VAL A 192 37.72 6.08 -12.30
C VAL A 192 38.88 7.10 -12.27
N ALA A 193 40.14 6.67 -12.44
CA ALA A 193 41.31 7.56 -12.44
C ALA A 193 41.71 8.14 -13.82
N LEU A 194 41.05 7.76 -14.92
CA LEU A 194 41.46 8.17 -16.28
C LEU A 194 40.53 9.19 -16.96
N VAL A 195 39.44 9.62 -16.31
CA VAL A 195 38.54 10.65 -16.85
C VAL A 195 38.90 12.09 -16.39
N LEU A 196 39.82 12.24 -15.43
CA LEU A 196 40.26 13.56 -14.93
C LEU A 196 41.53 14.14 -15.58
N ILE A 197 42.12 13.48 -16.59
CA ILE A 197 43.40 13.91 -17.19
C ILE A 197 43.25 14.56 -18.58
N VAL A 198 42.05 14.61 -19.19
CA VAL A 198 41.89 15.15 -20.57
C VAL A 198 41.12 16.48 -20.65
N VAL A 199 40.43 16.92 -19.60
CA VAL A 199 39.62 18.17 -19.66
C VAL A 199 40.37 19.41 -19.12
N ALA A 200 41.45 19.22 -18.35
CA ALA A 200 42.22 20.30 -17.74
C ALA A 200 43.10 21.17 -18.69
N PRO A 201 43.55 20.74 -19.90
CA PRO A 201 44.41 21.60 -20.72
C PRO A 201 43.67 22.54 -21.68
N ILE A 202 42.37 22.32 -21.97
CA ILE A 202 41.64 23.11 -22.99
C ILE A 202 41.17 24.47 -22.45
N ALA A 203 41.01 24.62 -21.13
CA ALA A 203 40.58 25.89 -20.55
C ALA A 203 41.73 26.91 -20.33
N ARG A 204 42.98 26.58 -20.72
CA ARG A 204 44.16 27.44 -20.46
C ARG A 204 44.71 28.20 -21.68
N MET A 205 44.05 28.14 -22.83
CA MET A 205 44.49 28.82 -24.07
C MET A 205 43.66 30.07 -24.43
N PHE A 206 42.92 30.64 -23.49
CA PHE A 206 42.21 31.92 -23.67
C PHE A 206 42.47 32.85 -22.47
N PHE A 207 43.72 33.24 -22.29
CA PHE A 207 44.09 34.44 -21.53
C PHE A 207 44.66 35.46 -22.53
N LEU A 208 44.10 36.68 -22.57
CA LEU A 208 44.80 37.95 -22.29
C LEU A 208 44.01 39.19 -22.80
N GLN A 209 43.34 39.85 -21.84
CA GLN A 209 43.28 41.31 -21.56
C GLN A 209 42.64 42.32 -22.57
N PRO A 210 42.29 43.57 -22.15
CA PRO A 210 42.35 44.20 -20.82
C PRO A 210 41.06 44.93 -20.32
N GLU A 211 41.13 45.33 -19.05
CA GLU A 211 40.28 46.26 -18.26
C GLU A 211 39.61 47.44 -18.99
N LYS A 212 38.36 47.74 -18.59
CA LYS A 212 37.96 49.08 -18.08
C LYS A 212 36.81 48.94 -17.06
N ASN A 213 37.03 49.40 -15.83
CA ASN A 213 35.96 49.76 -14.89
C ASN A 213 35.14 50.95 -15.42
N PRO A 214 33.86 51.07 -15.01
CA PRO A 214 33.57 52.24 -14.18
C PRO A 214 32.61 51.97 -13.00
N VAL A 215 33.00 52.56 -11.87
CA VAL A 215 32.19 53.39 -10.96
C VAL A 215 30.92 52.76 -10.37
N GLY A 216 30.98 52.45 -9.07
CA GLY A 216 29.83 52.11 -8.24
C GLY A 216 28.93 53.31 -7.95
N ASP A 217 27.62 53.07 -8.02
CA ASP A 217 26.57 53.96 -7.53
C ASP A 217 26.19 53.51 -6.09
N PRO A 218 26.39 54.34 -5.06
CA PRO A 218 26.12 53.97 -3.68
C PRO A 218 24.67 54.30 -3.32
N ASN A 219 23.69 53.65 -3.94
CA ASN A 219 22.30 53.64 -3.47
C ASN A 219 21.49 52.49 -4.10
N ARG A 220 21.61 51.28 -3.54
CA ARG A 220 20.56 50.26 -3.66
C ARG A 220 20.41 49.47 -2.37
N THR A 221 19.30 49.73 -1.70
CA THR A 221 18.80 49.02 -0.52
C THR A 221 18.47 47.57 -0.87
N PRO A 222 18.71 46.57 0.01
CA PRO A 222 18.42 45.17 -0.29
C PRO A 222 16.91 44.93 -0.27
N THR A 223 16.36 44.43 -1.38
CA THR A 223 15.00 43.88 -1.43
C THR A 223 15.08 42.43 -0.98
N SER A 224 14.36 42.11 0.09
CA SER A 224 14.25 40.79 0.70
C SER A 224 13.72 39.74 -0.28
N GLU A 225 14.49 38.67 -0.49
CA GLU A 225 14.03 37.43 -1.09
C GLU A 225 13.00 36.76 -0.18
N SER A 226 11.86 36.40 -0.77
CA SER A 226 10.76 35.71 -0.11
C SER A 226 11.03 34.21 -0.11
N THR A 227 11.42 33.66 1.03
CA THR A 227 11.33 32.22 1.31
C THR A 227 9.87 31.83 1.47
N SER A 228 9.35 30.95 0.62
CA SER A 228 8.01 30.36 0.75
C SER A 228 7.97 29.45 1.99
N SER A 229 7.35 29.90 3.07
CA SER A 229 7.02 29.05 4.22
C SER A 229 5.90 28.07 3.81
N LEU A 230 6.18 26.77 3.84
CA LEU A 230 5.15 25.72 3.77
C LEU A 230 4.10 25.97 4.86
N SER A 231 2.82 25.84 4.52
CA SER A 231 1.74 26.00 5.51
C SER A 231 1.70 24.79 6.45
N ASP A 232 1.18 24.95 7.66
CA ASP A 232 1.07 23.86 8.65
C ASP A 232 0.28 22.66 8.09
N THR A 233 -0.71 22.91 7.23
CA THR A 233 -1.49 21.88 6.53
C THR A 233 -0.67 21.09 5.51
N ASP A 234 0.30 21.73 4.84
CA ASP A 234 1.19 21.05 3.89
C ASP A 234 2.18 20.13 4.63
N ILE A 235 2.62 20.53 5.82
CA ILE A 235 3.51 19.74 6.69
C ILE A 235 2.79 18.50 7.20
N GLU A 236 1.56 18.65 7.70
CA GLU A 236 0.74 17.52 8.15
C GLU A 236 0.46 16.53 7.01
N SER A 237 0.09 17.03 5.83
CA SER A 237 -0.11 16.20 4.63
C SER A 237 1.16 15.41 4.25
N LEU A 238 2.32 16.04 4.38
CA LEU A 238 3.61 15.40 4.10
C LEU A 238 3.94 14.29 5.10
N HIS A 239 3.72 14.52 6.39
CA HIS A 239 3.94 13.51 7.43
C HIS A 239 3.01 12.31 7.26
N LYS A 240 1.73 12.56 6.93
CA LYS A 240 0.77 11.50 6.60
C LYS A 240 1.26 10.66 5.43
N LYS A 241 1.81 11.29 4.39
CA LYS A 241 2.33 10.61 3.21
C LYS A 241 3.51 9.70 3.54
N TRP A 242 4.41 10.11 4.43
CA TRP A 242 5.50 9.26 4.91
C TRP A 242 4.98 8.05 5.70
N LEU A 243 4.00 8.26 6.58
CA LEU A 243 3.34 7.17 7.31
C LEU A 243 2.69 6.16 6.34
N ASP A 244 1.90 6.63 5.39
CA ASP A 244 1.18 5.76 4.44
C ASP A 244 2.15 4.98 3.55
N LYS A 245 3.23 5.63 3.08
CA LYS A 245 4.25 4.96 2.28
C LYS A 245 5.05 3.95 3.06
N GLY A 246 5.51 4.28 4.27
CA GLY A 246 6.25 3.33 5.10
C GLY A 246 5.39 2.11 5.45
N LYS A 247 4.09 2.30 5.70
CA LYS A 247 3.11 1.21 5.83
C LYS A 247 3.01 0.37 4.56
N SER A 248 3.01 0.99 3.39
CA SER A 248 3.00 0.28 2.10
C SER A 248 4.29 -0.55 1.91
N HIS A 249 5.45 0.03 2.17
CA HIS A 249 6.74 -0.66 2.07
C HIS A 249 6.83 -1.85 3.03
N ALA A 250 6.47 -1.68 4.31
CA ALA A 250 6.42 -2.77 5.27
C ALA A 250 5.50 -3.92 4.82
N LYS A 251 4.29 -3.60 4.32
CA LYS A 251 3.35 -4.60 3.80
C LYS A 251 3.91 -5.42 2.64
N ASN A 252 4.86 -4.86 1.87
CA ASN A 252 5.51 -5.54 0.75
C ASN A 252 6.82 -6.27 1.15
N GLY A 253 7.23 -6.18 2.42
CA GLY A 253 8.53 -6.68 2.89
C GLY A 253 9.72 -5.79 2.50
N ASP A 254 9.46 -4.58 2.00
CA ASP A 254 10.47 -3.58 1.63
C ASP A 254 10.94 -2.82 2.88
N TRP A 255 11.48 -3.55 3.86
CA TRP A 255 11.79 -2.99 5.19
C TRP A 255 12.80 -1.84 5.15
N LEU A 256 13.74 -1.86 4.20
CA LEU A 256 14.72 -0.80 4.01
C LEU A 256 14.07 0.50 3.51
N GLU A 257 13.15 0.40 2.56
CA GLU A 257 12.37 1.51 2.04
C GLU A 257 11.39 2.04 3.10
N MET A 258 10.84 1.16 3.94
CA MET A 258 10.06 1.58 5.11
C MET A 258 10.87 2.48 6.04
N TRP A 259 12.12 2.11 6.38
CA TRP A 259 12.99 2.97 7.17
C TRP A 259 13.21 4.35 6.52
N ASN A 260 13.41 4.38 5.21
CA ASN A 260 13.59 5.63 4.48
C ASN A 260 12.40 6.58 4.55
N GLU A 261 11.19 6.10 4.85
CA GLU A 261 9.98 6.91 5.02
C GLU A 261 9.67 7.17 6.50
N PHE A 262 9.60 6.13 7.35
CA PHE A 262 9.29 6.26 8.78
C PHE A 262 10.28 7.15 9.51
N CYS A 263 11.57 7.03 9.20
CA CYS A 263 12.61 7.83 9.86
C CYS A 263 12.59 9.31 9.45
N ARG A 264 11.72 9.72 8.52
CA ARG A 264 11.48 11.14 8.18
C ARG A 264 10.43 11.79 9.08
N ILE A 265 9.59 11.00 9.74
CA ILE A 265 8.54 11.51 10.62
C ILE A 265 9.21 12.07 11.90
N PRO A 266 9.09 13.38 12.18
CA PRO A 266 9.72 13.97 13.35
C PRO A 266 8.95 13.59 14.62
N GLN A 267 9.67 13.41 15.73
CA GLN A 267 9.08 13.15 17.05
C GLN A 267 8.26 14.35 17.56
N GLU A 268 8.79 15.56 17.38
CA GLU A 268 8.09 16.79 17.77
C GLU A 268 7.32 17.37 16.57
N GLY A 269 6.05 17.75 16.80
CA GLY A 269 5.24 18.45 15.80
C GLY A 269 4.56 17.56 14.75
N SER A 270 4.69 16.23 14.84
CA SER A 270 3.94 15.28 13.99
C SER A 270 2.92 14.52 14.82
N ILE A 271 1.64 14.59 14.44
CA ILE A 271 0.58 13.75 15.02
C ILE A 271 0.65 12.28 14.57
N TYR A 272 1.53 11.97 13.62
CA TYR A 272 1.68 10.63 13.03
C TYR A 272 2.87 9.85 13.59
N PHE A 273 3.61 10.44 14.52
CA PHE A 273 4.79 9.80 15.11
C PHE A 273 4.39 8.56 15.92
N ASP A 274 3.47 8.71 16.87
CA ASP A 274 2.97 7.61 17.72
C ASP A 274 2.32 6.48 16.88
N ASP A 275 1.65 6.84 15.77
CA ASP A 275 1.08 5.88 14.81
C ASP A 275 2.16 5.03 14.11
N ALA A 276 3.29 5.67 13.75
CA ALA A 276 4.42 4.99 13.12
C ALA A 276 5.11 4.05 14.13
N GLU A 277 5.29 4.52 15.37
CA GLU A 277 5.86 3.70 16.45
C GLU A 277 4.99 2.50 16.78
N SER A 278 3.69 2.71 17.00
CA SER A 278 2.75 1.63 17.31
C SER A 278 2.74 0.55 16.23
N LYS A 279 2.86 0.94 14.95
CA LYS A 279 2.95 -0.04 13.87
C LYS A 279 4.29 -0.74 13.79
N LEU A 280 5.39 -0.04 14.03
CA LEU A 280 6.70 -0.67 14.08
C LEU A 280 6.80 -1.68 15.23
N ASP A 281 6.24 -1.38 16.40
CA ASP A 281 6.18 -2.29 17.55
C ASP A 281 5.45 -3.60 17.20
N GLN A 282 4.26 -3.49 16.60
CA GLN A 282 3.49 -4.64 16.10
C GLN A 282 4.28 -5.49 15.08
N TRP A 283 5.03 -4.84 14.18
CA TRP A 283 5.80 -5.58 13.18
C TRP A 283 7.07 -6.20 13.75
N ILE A 284 7.72 -5.59 14.76
CA ILE A 284 8.88 -6.19 15.42
C ILE A 284 8.51 -7.53 16.05
N GLU A 285 7.33 -7.65 16.66
CA GLU A 285 6.86 -8.94 17.21
C GLU A 285 6.75 -10.05 16.14
N LEU A 286 6.51 -9.69 14.87
CA LEU A 286 6.25 -10.62 13.79
C LEU A 286 7.46 -10.82 12.84
N TYR A 287 8.30 -9.81 12.69
CA TYR A 287 9.33 -9.69 11.66
C TYR A 287 10.70 -9.29 12.22
N GLU A 288 10.94 -9.51 13.52
CA GLU A 288 12.16 -9.13 14.26
C GLU A 288 13.45 -9.27 13.43
N LYS A 289 13.65 -10.45 12.81
CA LYS A 289 14.87 -10.74 12.05
C LYS A 289 15.03 -9.88 10.79
N ASP A 290 13.98 -9.73 9.99
CA ASP A 290 14.03 -9.00 8.73
C ASP A 290 14.13 -7.48 8.98
N ILE A 291 13.41 -7.01 10.00
CA ILE A 291 13.50 -5.63 10.50
C ILE A 291 14.91 -5.34 11.01
N GLN A 292 15.53 -6.25 11.78
CA GLN A 292 16.89 -6.04 12.27
C GLN A 292 17.94 -6.01 11.15
N VAL A 293 17.83 -6.90 10.17
CA VAL A 293 18.75 -6.94 9.02
C VAL A 293 18.64 -5.66 8.18
N SER A 294 17.41 -5.22 7.90
CA SER A 294 17.17 -4.00 7.14
C SER A 294 17.58 -2.74 7.90
N LEU A 295 17.38 -2.70 9.22
CA LEU A 295 17.81 -1.59 10.07
C LEU A 295 19.35 -1.45 10.08
N ASN A 296 20.07 -2.57 10.20
CA ASN A 296 21.53 -2.56 10.09
C ASN A 296 21.97 -2.02 8.72
N THR A 297 21.30 -2.44 7.65
CA THR A 297 21.56 -1.96 6.29
C THR A 297 21.29 -0.45 6.17
N PHE A 298 20.20 0.03 6.77
CA PHE A 298 19.84 1.45 6.79
C PHE A 298 20.93 2.32 7.45
N TRP A 299 21.56 1.82 8.52
CA TRP A 299 22.72 2.46 9.17
C TRP A 299 24.00 2.41 8.34
N GLU A 300 24.27 1.29 7.68
CA GLU A 300 25.42 1.15 6.79
C GLU A 300 25.36 2.10 5.59
N GLN A 301 24.17 2.52 5.16
CA GLN A 301 23.97 3.54 4.12
C GLN A 301 24.25 4.98 4.57
N GLY A 302 24.65 5.19 5.83
CA GLY A 302 25.06 6.49 6.36
C GLY A 302 23.92 7.32 6.96
N ASN A 303 22.71 6.74 7.10
CA ASN A 303 21.65 7.34 7.91
C ASN A 303 22.05 7.29 9.39
N LYS A 304 21.94 8.42 10.09
CA LYS A 304 22.48 8.58 11.45
C LYS A 304 21.44 8.51 12.55
N SER A 305 20.16 8.59 12.22
CA SER A 305 19.08 8.61 13.19
C SER A 305 17.77 8.13 12.56
N CYS A 306 16.93 7.53 13.38
CA CYS A 306 15.54 7.21 13.07
C CYS A 306 14.74 7.38 14.37
N PRO A 307 14.09 8.53 14.57
CA PRO A 307 13.34 8.80 15.80
C PRO A 307 12.32 7.70 16.12
N VAL A 308 11.60 7.20 15.10
CA VAL A 308 10.61 6.11 15.23
C VAL A 308 11.23 4.78 15.70
N ALA A 309 12.48 4.49 15.31
CA ALA A 309 13.16 3.26 15.74
C ALA A 309 13.82 3.41 17.10
N GLU A 310 14.36 4.59 17.41
CA GLU A 310 15.12 4.86 18.63
C GLU A 310 14.29 4.66 19.90
N THR A 311 13.02 5.05 19.90
CA THR A 311 12.11 4.86 21.05
C THR A 311 11.82 3.38 21.33
N ILE A 312 11.76 2.54 20.31
CA ILE A 312 11.42 1.11 20.43
C ILE A 312 12.66 0.26 20.73
N LEU A 313 13.82 0.65 20.20
CA LEU A 313 15.09 -0.05 20.44
C LEU A 313 15.63 0.17 21.87
N ASP A 314 15.19 1.22 22.56
CA ASP A 314 15.50 1.41 23.99
C ASP A 314 14.60 0.61 24.94
N SER A 315 13.48 0.05 24.46
CA SER A 315 12.54 -0.77 25.24
C SER A 315 12.58 -2.27 24.91
N SER A 316 13.16 -2.67 23.78
CA SER A 316 13.19 -4.05 23.29
C SER A 316 14.36 -4.90 23.86
N PRO A 317 14.21 -6.23 24.07
CA PRO A 317 15.29 -7.12 24.54
C PRO A 317 16.50 -7.24 23.59
N ILE A 318 16.48 -6.55 22.45
CA ILE A 318 17.51 -6.50 21.41
C ILE A 318 18.88 -6.01 21.93
N LYS A 319 18.97 -5.48 23.16
CA LYS A 319 20.23 -5.13 23.84
C LYS A 319 20.87 -6.21 24.72
N LYS A 320 20.35 -7.45 24.80
CA LYS A 320 20.95 -8.49 25.67
C LYS A 320 21.43 -9.76 24.96
#